data_AF-A0A2N3Y1F4-F1
#
_entry.id   AF-A0A2N3Y1F4-F1
#
_cell.length_a   1.000
_cell.length_b   1.000
_cell.length_c   1.000
_cell.angle_alpha   90.00
_cell.angle_beta   90.00
_cell.angle_gamma   90.00
#
_symmetry.space_group_name_H-M   'P 1'
#
loop_
_entity.id
_entity.type
_entity.pdbx_description
1 polymer ?
#
loop_
_entity_poly.entity_id
_entity_poly.type
_entity_poly.pdbx_seq_one_letter_code
_entity_poly.pdbx_strand_id
1 'polypeptide(L)'
;MTPKPRRMWVDGTELVVLTAHDYENLAGQRRQAGAQAARNRALRSQLDLLSSFVDELGQAVTRLPEYQPTPCAACARTDDECARQALIDALTNRPHQTRGRQS
;
A
#
# COMPACT_ATOMS: atom_id res chain seq x y z
N MET A 1 9.05 25.17 -34.98
CA MET A 1 10.34 25.06 -34.25
C MET A 1 10.06 25.40 -32.80
N THR A 2 10.15 24.44 -31.88
CA THR A 2 10.02 24.72 -30.43
C THR A 2 11.24 25.53 -29.98
N PRO A 3 11.06 26.69 -29.33
CA PRO A 3 12.18 27.48 -28.82
C PRO A 3 12.99 26.64 -27.83
N LYS A 4 14.31 26.56 -28.02
CA LYS A 4 15.17 25.85 -27.07
C LYS A 4 15.21 26.60 -25.73
N PRO A 5 15.16 25.90 -24.59
CA PRO A 5 15.37 26.51 -23.27
C PRO A 5 16.67 27.31 -23.24
N ARG A 6 16.63 28.54 -22.71
CA ARG A 6 17.82 29.40 -22.56
C ARG A 6 18.24 29.43 -21.10
N ARG A 7 19.53 29.23 -20.83
CA ARG A 7 20.12 29.34 -19.49
C ARG A 7 20.73 30.74 -19.35
N MET A 8 20.53 31.38 -18.21
CA MET A 8 21.10 32.69 -17.88
C MET A 8 21.46 32.76 -16.40
N TRP A 9 22.36 33.66 -16.03
CA TRP A 9 22.73 33.91 -14.64
C TRP A 9 22.21 35.27 -14.21
N VAL A 10 21.54 35.35 -13.06
CA VAL A 10 21.03 36.59 -12.45
C VAL A 10 21.42 36.57 -10.98
N ASP A 11 22.19 37.57 -10.53
CA ASP A 11 22.66 37.71 -9.15
C ASP A 11 23.29 36.42 -8.57
N GLY A 12 24.08 35.73 -9.39
CA GLY A 12 24.74 34.47 -9.00
C GLY A 12 23.84 33.23 -9.04
N THR A 13 22.56 33.37 -9.42
CA THR A 13 21.60 32.26 -9.55
C THR A 13 21.41 31.88 -11.01
N GLU A 14 21.50 30.59 -11.33
CA GLU A 14 21.19 30.10 -12.68
C GLU A 14 19.67 30.01 -12.88
N LEU A 15 19.18 30.66 -13.93
CA LEU A 15 17.79 30.64 -14.37
C LEU A 15 17.66 29.96 -15.75
N VAL A 16 16.55 29.26 -15.95
CA VAL A 16 16.18 28.66 -17.24
C VAL A 16 14.90 29.30 -17.73
N VAL A 17 14.96 29.97 -18.88
CA VAL A 17 13.82 30.59 -19.52
C VAL A 17 13.16 29.60 -20.47
N LEU A 18 11.88 29.37 -20.24
CA LEU A 18 11.01 28.51 -21.04
C LEU A 18 9.90 29.34 -21.67
N THR A 19 9.29 28.81 -22.74
CA THR A 19 8.03 29.36 -23.23
C THR A 19 6.91 29.06 -22.23
N ALA A 20 5.83 29.84 -22.24
CA ALA A 20 4.66 29.56 -21.40
C ALA A 20 4.10 28.15 -21.66
N HIS A 21 4.03 27.75 -22.93
CA HIS A 21 3.57 26.41 -23.32
C HIS A 21 4.44 25.28 -22.75
N ASP A 22 5.78 25.41 -22.84
CA ASP A 22 6.69 24.40 -22.31
C ASP A 22 6.64 24.34 -20.78
N TYR A 23 6.47 25.50 -20.12
CA TYR A 23 6.28 25.56 -18.68
C TYR A 23 4.97 24.87 -18.25
N GLU A 24 3.86 25.12 -18.93
CA GLU A 24 2.58 24.47 -18.65
C GLU A 24 2.64 22.96 -18.85
N ASN A 25 3.29 22.50 -19.93
CA ASN A 25 3.53 21.08 -20.19
C ASN A 25 4.36 20.45 -19.06
N LEU A 26 5.44 21.09 -18.65
CA LEU A 26 6.30 20.61 -17.56
C LEU A 26 5.55 20.59 -16.21
N ALA A 27 4.74 21.61 -15.93
CA ALA A 27 3.89 21.65 -14.74
C ALA A 27 2.83 20.53 -14.77
N GLY A 28 2.25 20.25 -15.94
CA GLY A 28 1.34 19.13 -16.18
C GLY A 28 2.01 17.79 -15.91
N GLN A 29 3.19 17.55 -16.48
CA GLN A 29 3.99 16.35 -16.26
C GLN A 29 4.36 16.17 -14.79
N ARG A 30 4.76 17.24 -14.10
CA ARG A 30 5.06 17.19 -12.66
C ARG A 30 3.85 16.78 -11.82
N ARG A 31 2.65 17.28 -12.16
CA ARG A 31 1.40 16.86 -11.49
C ARG A 31 1.08 15.39 -11.76
N GLN A 32 1.23 14.93 -13.00
CA GLN A 32 1.00 13.53 -13.37
C GLN A 32 1.97 12.59 -12.65
N ALA A 33 3.27 12.93 -12.64
CA ALA A 33 4.28 12.17 -11.91
C ALA A 33 3.98 12.13 -10.41
N GLY A 34 3.57 13.26 -9.82
CA GLY A 34 3.13 13.32 -8.41
C GLY A 34 1.94 12.39 -8.13
N ALA A 35 0.93 12.39 -9.00
CA ALA A 35 -0.22 11.51 -8.87
C ALA A 35 0.15 10.03 -9.02
N GLN A 36 1.03 9.68 -9.96
CA GLN A 36 1.54 8.32 -10.13
C GLN A 36 2.36 7.87 -8.92
N ALA A 37 3.21 8.74 -8.37
CA ALA A 37 3.98 8.44 -7.17
C ALA A 37 3.06 8.18 -5.96
N ALA A 38 1.97 8.96 -5.81
CA ALA A 38 0.97 8.72 -4.77
C ALA A 38 0.27 7.37 -4.94
N ARG A 39 -0.13 7.01 -6.17
CA ARG A 39 -0.73 5.71 -6.47
C ARG A 39 0.22 4.55 -6.17
N ASN A 40 1.50 4.67 -6.55
CA ASN A 40 2.51 3.65 -6.25
C ASN A 40 2.72 3.46 -4.75
N ARG A 41 2.73 4.56 -3.96
CA ARG A 41 2.79 4.46 -2.49
C ARG A 41 1.58 3.74 -1.90
N ALA A 42 0.37 4.05 -2.39
CA ALA A 42 -0.85 3.38 -1.94
C ALA A 42 -0.85 1.89 -2.29
N LEU A 43 -0.45 1.53 -3.52
CA LEU A 43 -0.31 0.14 -3.95
C LEU A 43 0.71 -0.62 -3.11
N ARG A 44 1.87 -0.01 -2.83
CA ARG A 44 2.90 -0.61 -1.97
C ARG A 44 2.37 -0.88 -0.57
N SER A 45 1.68 0.08 0.03
CA SER A 45 1.04 -0.11 1.33
C SER A 45 0.00 -1.24 1.32
N GLN A 46 -0.77 -1.40 0.23
CA GLN A 46 -1.69 -2.53 0.09
C GLN A 46 -0.98 -3.87 -0.02
N LEU A 47 0.16 -3.93 -0.72
CA LEU A 47 0.97 -5.14 -0.81
C LEU A 47 1.61 -5.49 0.53
N ASP A 48 2.10 -4.51 1.29
CA ASP A 48 2.67 -4.73 2.62
C ASP A 48 1.61 -5.29 3.59
N LEU A 49 0.38 -4.76 3.55
CA LEU A 49 -0.76 -5.29 4.30
C LEU A 49 -1.10 -6.73 3.89
N LEU A 50 -1.12 -7.00 2.59
CA LEU A 50 -1.40 -8.35 2.07
C LEU A 50 -0.31 -9.34 2.50
N SER A 51 0.96 -8.94 2.43
CA SER A 51 2.08 -9.78 2.88
C SER A 51 1.94 -10.12 4.35
N SER A 52 1.69 -9.11 5.19
CA SER A 52 1.52 -9.30 6.64
C SER A 52 0.34 -10.23 6.94
N PHE A 53 -0.78 -10.07 6.24
CA PHE A 53 -1.94 -10.94 6.39
C PHE A 53 -1.65 -12.40 5.99
N VAL A 54 -0.89 -12.61 4.90
CA VAL A 54 -0.48 -13.96 4.49
C VAL A 54 0.46 -14.58 5.51
N ASP A 55 1.38 -13.81 6.09
CA ASP A 55 2.28 -14.28 7.14
C ASP A 55 1.51 -14.66 8.41
N GLU A 56 0.52 -13.86 8.82
CA GLU A 56 -0.38 -14.17 9.94
C GLU A 56 -1.18 -15.45 9.69
N LEU A 57 -1.74 -15.62 8.49
CA LEU A 57 -2.42 -16.85 8.09
C LEU A 57 -1.48 -18.06 8.14
N GLY A 58 -0.25 -17.91 7.63
CA GLY A 58 0.76 -18.97 7.68
C GLY A 58 1.05 -19.40 9.12
N GLN A 59 1.26 -18.43 10.01
CA GLN A 59 1.46 -18.71 11.44
C GLN A 59 0.24 -19.38 12.07
N ALA A 60 -0.97 -18.90 11.79
CA ALA A 60 -2.20 -19.48 12.31
C ALA A 60 -2.36 -20.94 11.86
N VAL A 61 -2.05 -21.25 10.59
CA VAL A 61 -2.09 -22.62 10.07
C VAL A 61 -1.06 -23.52 10.76
N THR A 62 0.17 -23.04 11.01
CA THR A 62 1.18 -23.84 11.72
C THR A 62 0.82 -24.17 13.16
N ARG A 63 -0.08 -23.39 13.78
CA ARG A 63 -0.57 -23.61 15.15
C ARG A 63 -1.80 -24.52 15.18
N LEU A 64 -2.36 -24.90 14.02
CA LEU A 64 -3.46 -25.86 14.00
C LEU A 64 -2.93 -27.25 14.37
N PRO A 65 -3.57 -27.94 15.34
CA PRO A 65 -3.24 -29.34 15.59
C PRO A 65 -3.50 -30.18 14.33
N GLU A 66 -2.71 -31.24 14.13
CA GLU A 66 -2.98 -32.23 13.09
C GLU A 66 -4.45 -32.66 13.15
N TYR A 67 -5.09 -32.76 11.98
CA TYR A 67 -6.52 -33.02 11.85
C TYR A 67 -6.96 -34.20 12.72
N GLN A 68 -7.71 -33.90 13.79
CA GLN A 68 -8.47 -34.89 14.54
C GLN A 68 -9.95 -34.77 14.15
N PRO A 69 -10.62 -35.87 13.78
CA PRO A 69 -12.00 -35.86 13.28
C PRO A 69 -13.06 -35.50 14.35
N THR A 70 -12.65 -35.23 15.59
CA THR A 70 -13.51 -34.79 16.68
C THR A 70 -13.39 -33.27 16.89
N PRO A 71 -14.51 -32.55 17.14
CA PRO A 71 -14.45 -31.13 17.45
C PRO A 71 -13.55 -30.93 18.67
N CYS A 72 -12.48 -30.17 18.46
CA CYS A 72 -11.36 -29.92 19.36
C CYS A 72 -11.73 -29.91 20.85
N ALA A 73 -11.59 -31.05 21.53
CA ALA A 73 -11.72 -31.13 22.99
C ALA A 73 -10.60 -30.38 23.73
N ALA A 74 -9.47 -30.11 23.04
CA ALA A 74 -8.35 -29.31 23.54
C ALA A 74 -8.72 -27.81 23.67
N CYS A 75 -9.59 -27.30 22.80
CA CYS A 75 -10.03 -25.90 22.76
C CYS A 75 -11.01 -25.56 23.88
N ALA A 76 -11.51 -26.58 24.60
CA ALA A 76 -12.43 -26.43 25.73
C ALA A 76 -11.71 -26.48 27.09
N ARG A 77 -10.40 -26.78 27.13
CA ARG A 77 -9.66 -27.03 28.39
C ARG A 77 -8.60 -25.99 28.71
N THR A 78 -8.22 -25.16 27.76
CA THR A 78 -7.24 -24.08 27.94
C THR A 78 -7.93 -22.77 27.59
N ASP A 79 -7.90 -21.80 28.51
CA ASP A 79 -8.33 -20.41 28.30
C ASP A 79 -7.52 -19.68 27.19
N ASP A 80 -6.66 -20.40 26.47
CA ASP A 80 -5.90 -19.90 25.33
C ASP A 80 -6.77 -19.89 24.06
N GLU A 81 -6.72 -18.76 23.35
CA GLU A 81 -7.37 -18.55 22.05
C GLU A 81 -7.17 -19.75 21.11
N CYS A 82 -8.27 -20.43 20.82
CA CYS A 82 -8.30 -21.54 19.88
C CYS A 82 -7.72 -21.11 18.53
N ALA A 83 -6.63 -21.73 18.07
CA ALA A 83 -5.98 -21.41 16.79
C ALA A 83 -6.96 -21.48 15.60
N ARG A 84 -7.97 -22.36 15.67
CA ARG A 84 -9.06 -22.42 14.68
C ARG A 84 -9.96 -21.20 14.74
N GLN A 85 -10.26 -20.68 15.92
CA GLN A 85 -11.01 -19.44 16.09
C GLN A 85 -10.19 -18.23 15.60
N ALA A 86 -8.90 -18.16 15.93
CA ALA A 86 -8.00 -17.13 15.40
C ALA A 86 -7.93 -17.15 13.86
N LEU A 87 -7.91 -18.34 13.24
CA LEU A 87 -7.97 -18.48 11.79
C LEU A 87 -9.33 -18.02 11.22
N ILE A 88 -10.43 -18.40 11.87
CA ILE A 88 -11.77 -17.93 11.50
C ILE A 88 -11.85 -16.40 11.62
N ASP A 89 -11.35 -15.82 12.71
CA ASP A 89 -11.37 -14.38 12.94
C ASP A 89 -10.48 -13.64 11.94
N ALA A 90 -9.30 -14.17 11.59
CA ALA A 90 -8.46 -13.61 10.54
C ALA A 90 -9.14 -13.67 9.15
N LEU A 91 -9.83 -14.77 8.83
CA LEU A 91 -10.55 -14.92 7.56
C LEU A 91 -11.83 -14.08 7.50
N THR A 92 -12.50 -13.88 8.63
CA THR A 92 -13.76 -13.14 8.75
C THR A 92 -13.51 -11.62 8.86
N ASN A 93 -12.48 -11.21 9.60
CA ASN A 93 -12.02 -9.82 9.72
C ASN A 93 -11.02 -9.43 8.64
N ARG A 94 -11.13 -10.06 7.46
CA ARG A 94 -10.35 -9.71 6.28
C ARG A 94 -10.35 -8.18 6.16
N PRO A 95 -9.19 -7.51 6.03
CA PRO A 95 -9.13 -6.06 6.03
C PRO A 95 -9.97 -5.51 4.88
N HIS A 96 -11.20 -5.10 5.20
CA HIS A 96 -12.07 -4.40 4.28
C HIS A 96 -11.44 -3.02 4.11
N GLN A 97 -10.90 -2.78 2.92
CA GLN A 97 -10.33 -1.49 2.53
C GLN A 97 -11.21 -0.35 3.05
N THR A 98 -10.62 0.55 3.86
CA THR A 98 -11.16 1.88 4.07
C THR A 98 -11.23 2.55 2.70
N ARG A 99 -12.42 2.48 2.09
CA ARG A 99 -12.78 3.23 0.89
C ARG A 99 -12.55 4.69 1.21
N GLY A 100 -11.53 5.28 0.60
CA GLY A 100 -11.13 6.66 0.83
C GLY A 100 -12.32 7.60 0.74
N ARG A 101 -12.55 8.32 1.84
CA ARG A 101 -13.40 9.50 1.92
C ARG A 101 -12.81 10.55 0.98
N GLN A 102 -13.40 10.70 -0.21
CA GLN A 102 -13.18 11.86 -1.06
C GLN A 102 -14.19 12.93 -0.62
N SER A 103 -13.69 14.04 -0.11
CA SER A 103 -14.38 15.33 0.03
C SER A 103 -13.37 16.41 -0.32
#